data_AF-A0A354P9R9-F1
#
_entry.id   AF-A0A354P9R9-F1
#
_cell.length_a   1.000
_cell.length_b   1.000
_cell.length_c   1.000
_cell.angle_alpha   90.00
_cell.angle_beta   90.00
_cell.angle_gamma   90.00
#
_symmetry.space_group_name_H-M   'P 1'
#
loop_
_entity.id
_entity.type
_entity.pdbx_description
1 polymer ?
#
loop_
_entity_poly.entity_id
_entity_poly.type
_entity_poly.pdbx_seq_one_letter_code
_entity_poly.pdbx_strand_id
1 'polypeptide(L)'
;MFGLSPAQLVVVGVVAILLFGSKLPEVARSLGRQYRDLRRGLNDLQDQFRQAEREVTKAFDEPVKSFKNAFTDEEKEDVKEPSVPKFTPPPSDKA
;
A
#
# COMPACT_ATOMS: atom_id res chain seq x y z
N MET A 1 -1.59 10.26 -27.42
CA MET A 1 -2.64 11.13 -27.98
C MET A 1 -3.44 11.91 -26.93
N PHE A 2 -3.33 11.60 -25.61
CA PHE A 2 -4.05 12.34 -24.55
C PHE A 2 -3.08 12.97 -23.54
N GLY A 3 -2.30 13.95 -23.99
CA GLY A 3 -1.61 14.86 -23.08
C GLY A 3 -2.48 16.09 -22.93
N LEU A 4 -2.93 16.39 -21.70
CA LEU A 4 -3.54 17.69 -21.39
C LEU A 4 -2.54 18.78 -21.79
N SER A 5 -2.75 19.39 -22.96
CA SER A 5 -1.87 20.46 -23.39
C SER A 5 -2.17 21.69 -22.53
N PRO A 6 -1.16 22.49 -22.18
CA PRO A 6 -1.39 23.76 -21.49
C PRO A 6 -2.44 24.63 -22.20
N ALA A 7 -2.49 24.56 -23.54
CA ALA A 7 -3.51 25.22 -24.35
C ALA A 7 -4.95 24.75 -24.03
N GLN A 8 -5.18 23.46 -23.86
CA GLN A 8 -6.51 22.94 -23.49
C GLN A 8 -6.94 23.41 -22.09
N LEU A 9 -6.02 23.44 -21.12
CA LEU A 9 -6.32 23.95 -19.78
C LEU A 9 -6.72 25.42 -19.81
N VAL A 10 -6.08 26.24 -20.65
CA VAL A 10 -6.46 27.65 -20.85
C VAL A 10 -7.87 27.77 -21.43
N VAL A 11 -8.21 26.98 -22.47
CA VAL A 11 -9.54 27.00 -23.07
C VAL A 11 -10.62 26.63 -22.04
N VAL A 12 -10.41 25.57 -21.26
CA VAL A 12 -11.34 25.18 -20.19
C VAL A 12 -11.44 26.26 -19.12
N GLY A 13 -10.33 26.90 -18.76
CA GLY A 13 -10.30 28.03 -17.83
C GLY A 13 -11.13 29.22 -18.32
N VAL A 14 -11.01 29.57 -19.61
CA VAL A 14 -11.82 30.64 -20.21
C VAL A 14 -13.31 30.29 -20.17
N VAL A 15 -13.69 29.07 -20.54
CA VAL A 15 -15.09 28.61 -20.47
C VAL A 15 -15.61 28.67 -19.03
N ALA A 16 -14.81 28.22 -18.06
CA ALA A 16 -15.17 28.30 -16.65
C ALA A 16 -15.37 29.76 -16.20
N ILE A 17 -14.52 30.70 -16.63
CA ILE A 17 -14.70 32.13 -16.34
C ILE A 17 -15.97 32.67 -17.00
N LEU A 18 -16.33 32.23 -18.21
CA LEU A 18 -17.57 32.67 -18.86
C LEU A 18 -18.83 32.16 -18.12
N LEU A 19 -18.78 30.95 -17.58
CA LEU A 19 -19.90 30.35 -16.84
C LEU A 19 -20.03 30.91 -15.41
N PHE A 20 -18.92 30.99 -14.69
CA PHE A 20 -18.90 31.33 -13.26
C PHE A 20 -18.49 32.79 -12.97
N GLY A 21 -17.81 33.46 -13.91
CA GLY A 21 -17.36 34.85 -13.77
C GLY A 21 -16.47 35.06 -12.54
N SER A 22 -16.81 36.09 -11.75
CA SER A 22 -16.12 36.42 -10.50
C SER A 22 -16.36 35.41 -9.37
N LYS A 23 -17.29 34.47 -9.53
CA LYS A 23 -17.58 33.41 -8.56
C LYS A 23 -16.66 32.20 -8.69
N LEU A 24 -15.92 32.06 -9.79
CA LEU A 24 -14.94 30.98 -9.98
C LEU A 24 -13.95 30.83 -8.81
N PRO A 25 -13.27 31.90 -8.33
CA PRO A 25 -12.36 31.76 -7.18
C PRO A 25 -13.06 31.42 -5.86
N GLU A 26 -14.35 31.75 -5.73
CA GLU A 26 -15.16 31.37 -4.57
C GLU A 26 -15.46 29.87 -4.59
N VAL A 27 -15.87 29.34 -5.76
CA VAL A 27 -16.12 27.91 -6.00
C VAL A 27 -14.83 27.09 -5.90
N ALA A 28 -13.73 27.56 -6.47
CA ALA A 28 -12.44 26.88 -6.35
C ALA A 28 -11.97 26.80 -4.90
N ARG A 29 -12.19 27.85 -4.10
CA ARG A 29 -11.88 27.84 -2.67
C ARG A 29 -12.81 26.91 -1.89
N SER A 30 -14.10 26.84 -2.20
CA SER A 30 -15.03 25.94 -1.50
C SER A 30 -14.74 24.48 -1.79
N LEU A 31 -14.53 24.11 -3.06
CA LEU A 31 -14.13 22.76 -3.47
C LEU A 31 -12.73 22.40 -2.96
N GLY A 32 -11.79 23.35 -3.01
CA GLY A 32 -10.43 23.14 -2.51
C GLY A 32 -10.39 22.88 -0.99
N ARG A 33 -11.26 23.54 -0.21
CA ARG A 33 -11.42 23.23 1.22
C ARG A 33 -11.93 21.81 1.42
N GLN A 34 -13.01 21.43 0.72
CA GLN A 34 -13.56 20.06 0.79
C GLN A 34 -12.52 19.00 0.41
N TYR A 35 -11.75 19.23 -0.66
CA TYR A 35 -10.67 18.32 -1.07
C TYR A 35 -9.56 18.22 -0.04
N ARG A 36 -9.18 19.35 0.59
CA ARG A 36 -8.16 19.37 1.65
C ARG A 36 -8.62 18.61 2.89
N ASP A 37 -9.87 18.77 3.29
CA ASP A 37 -10.43 18.10 4.46
C ASP A 37 -10.63 16.61 4.19
N LEU A 38 -11.05 16.22 2.98
CA LEU A 38 -11.06 14.83 2.54
C LEU A 38 -9.64 14.22 2.57
N ARG A 39 -8.64 14.93 2.04
CA ARG A 39 -7.26 14.44 2.03
C ARG A 39 -6.71 14.23 3.45
N ARG A 40 -7.02 15.14 4.37
CA ARG A 40 -6.67 15.01 5.79
C ARG A 40 -7.33 13.78 6.40
N GLY A 41 -8.64 13.63 6.23
CA GLY A 41 -9.36 12.45 6.73
C GLY A 41 -8.81 11.14 6.19
N LEU A 42 -8.49 11.06 4.88
CA LEU A 42 -7.89 9.87 4.28
C LEU A 42 -6.49 9.57 4.83
N ASN A 43 -5.67 10.59 5.08
CA ASN A 43 -4.35 10.41 5.69
C ASN A 43 -4.47 9.90 7.13
N ASP A 44 -5.37 10.48 7.94
CA ASP A 44 -5.59 10.05 9.32
C ASP A 44 -6.10 8.61 9.40
N LEU A 45 -6.97 8.21 8.46
CA LEU A 45 -7.41 6.81 8.35
C LEU A 45 -6.23 5.90 7.97
N GLN A 46 -5.42 6.28 6.99
CA GLN A 46 -4.24 5.50 6.59
C GLN A 46 -3.27 5.30 7.77
N ASP A 47 -3.05 6.33 8.57
CA ASP A 47 -2.18 6.26 9.74
C ASP A 47 -2.75 5.33 10.82
N GLN A 48 -4.05 5.41 11.09
CA GLN A 48 -4.75 4.49 12.01
C GLN A 48 -4.70 3.04 11.53
N PHE A 49 -4.95 2.78 10.25
CA PHE A 49 -4.84 1.44 9.66
C PHE A 49 -3.40 0.89 9.79
N ARG A 50 -2.38 1.70 9.52
CA ARG A 50 -0.97 1.32 9.70
C ARG A 50 -0.56 1.07 11.15
N GLN A 51 -1.21 1.71 12.10
CA GLN A 51 -0.99 1.48 13.53
C GLN A 51 -1.67 0.18 13.96
N ALA A 52 -2.95 0.01 13.62
CA ALA A 52 -3.70 -1.21 13.89
C ALA A 52 -3.04 -2.45 13.28
N GLU A 53 -2.57 -2.38 12.02
CA GLU A 53 -1.83 -3.46 11.38
C GLU A 53 -0.55 -3.79 12.15
N ARG A 54 0.22 -2.79 12.58
CA ARG A 54 1.44 -3.00 13.38
C ARG A 54 1.17 -3.59 14.76
N GLU A 55 0.10 -3.18 15.42
CA GLU A 55 -0.30 -3.73 16.71
C GLU A 55 -0.73 -5.19 16.58
N VAL A 56 -1.53 -5.50 15.56
CA VAL A 56 -1.92 -6.87 15.23
C VAL A 56 -0.69 -7.71 14.89
N THR A 57 0.18 -7.26 13.98
CA THR A 57 1.41 -7.99 13.65
C THR A 57 2.28 -8.22 14.88
N LYS A 58 2.49 -7.21 15.74
CA LYS A 58 3.27 -7.40 16.97
C LYS A 58 2.63 -8.40 17.94
N ALA A 59 1.30 -8.36 18.11
CA ALA A 59 0.59 -9.28 18.98
C ALA A 59 0.67 -10.74 18.50
N PHE A 60 0.81 -10.97 17.19
CA PHE A 60 1.02 -12.31 16.62
C PHE A 60 2.51 -12.70 16.51
N ASP A 61 3.41 -11.76 16.26
CA ASP A 61 4.84 -12.02 16.02
C ASP A 61 5.59 -12.33 17.33
N GLU A 62 5.20 -11.76 18.47
CA GLU A 62 5.74 -12.08 19.81
C GLU A 62 5.56 -13.57 20.20
N PRO A 63 4.34 -14.14 20.22
CA PRO A 63 4.16 -15.55 20.57
C PRO A 63 4.78 -16.48 19.53
N VAL A 64 4.81 -16.10 18.24
CA VAL A 64 5.45 -16.90 17.18
C VAL A 64 6.97 -16.88 17.29
N LYS A 65 7.60 -15.75 17.67
CA LYS A 65 9.04 -15.67 17.95
C LYS A 65 9.42 -16.45 19.19
N SER A 66 8.65 -16.35 20.28
CA SER A 66 8.89 -17.16 21.48
C SER A 66 8.74 -18.65 21.22
N PHE A 67 7.73 -19.05 20.44
CA PHE A 67 7.58 -20.43 19.99
C PHE A 67 8.80 -20.83 19.15
N LYS A 68 9.12 -20.10 18.08
CA LYS A 68 10.27 -20.40 17.21
C LYS A 68 11.57 -20.52 17.99
N ASN A 69 11.85 -19.62 18.92
CA ASN A 69 13.06 -19.68 19.76
C ASN A 69 13.06 -20.91 20.67
N ALA A 70 11.91 -21.26 21.28
CA ALA A 70 11.77 -22.49 22.07
C ALA A 70 11.93 -23.78 21.24
N PHE A 71 11.73 -23.72 19.92
CA PHE A 71 11.99 -24.82 18.98
C PHE A 71 13.37 -24.77 18.30
N THR A 72 14.16 -23.70 18.48
CA THR A 72 15.46 -23.49 17.80
C THR A 72 16.65 -23.48 18.77
N ASP A 73 16.47 -23.87 20.03
CA ASP A 73 17.53 -23.91 21.06
C ASP A 73 18.45 -25.15 20.99
N GLU A 74 18.31 -26.01 19.97
CA GLU A 74 19.39 -26.93 19.59
C GLU A 74 20.01 -26.48 18.25
N GLU A 75 21.34 -26.39 18.25
CA GLU A 75 22.23 -26.18 17.10
C GLU A 75 22.68 -24.73 16.81
N LYS A 76 23.47 -24.18 17.73
CA LYS A 76 24.70 -23.46 17.30
C LYS A 76 25.70 -24.50 16.80
N GLU A 77 26.30 -24.25 15.64
CA GLU A 77 27.55 -24.86 15.15
C GLU A 77 27.60 -26.40 15.01
N ASP A 78 27.02 -26.92 13.92
CA ASP A 78 27.67 -27.77 12.89
C ASP A 78 26.59 -28.42 12.02
N VAL A 79 25.73 -27.59 11.39
CA VAL A 79 24.74 -28.13 10.45
C VAL A 79 25.48 -28.45 9.16
N LYS A 80 26.11 -29.62 9.10
CA LYS A 80 26.17 -30.41 7.87
C LYS A 80 24.80 -30.31 7.26
N GLU A 81 24.70 -29.73 6.05
CA GLU A 81 23.47 -29.68 5.27
C GLU A 81 22.73 -31.01 5.49
N PRO A 82 21.51 -31.03 6.09
CA PRO A 82 20.75 -32.25 6.12
C PRO A 82 20.51 -32.56 4.64
N SER A 83 21.24 -33.57 4.15
CA SER A 83 21.12 -34.10 2.80
C SER A 83 19.69 -34.60 2.67
N VAL A 84 18.79 -33.67 2.33
CA VAL A 84 17.41 -33.97 2.03
C VAL A 84 17.51 -34.95 0.87
N PRO A 85 17.07 -36.21 1.05
CA PRO A 85 17.17 -37.19 0.00
C PRO A 85 16.44 -36.59 -1.20
N LYS A 86 17.17 -36.36 -2.30
CA LYS A 86 16.60 -35.70 -3.48
C LYS A 86 15.46 -36.59 -3.97
N PHE A 87 14.24 -36.12 -3.75
CA PHE A 87 13.04 -36.81 -4.20
C PHE A 87 13.01 -36.70 -5.72
N THR A 88 13.61 -37.67 -6.39
CA THR A 88 13.42 -37.81 -7.84
C THR A 88 12.06 -38.45 -8.01
N PRO A 89 11.07 -37.72 -8.57
CA PRO A 89 9.78 -38.32 -8.85
C PRO A 89 9.98 -39.54 -9.76
N PRO A 90 9.22 -40.63 -9.56
CA PRO A 90 9.35 -41.82 -10.37
C PRO A 90 9.14 -41.45 -11.84
N PRO A 91 9.94 -42.02 -12.77
CA PRO A 91 9.81 -41.73 -14.19
C PRO A 91 8.36 -41.99 -14.59
N SER A 92 7.71 -40.98 -15.16
CA SER A 92 6.41 -41.13 -15.78
C SER A 92 6.57 -42.09 -16.95
N ASP A 93 6.28 -43.36 -16.69
CA ASP A 93 6.22 -44.37 -17.72
C ASP A 93 4.96 -44.14 -18.56
N LYS A 94 5.15 -44.29 -19.86
CA LYS A 94 4.24 -43.86 -20.92
C LYS A 94 2.95 -44.69 -20.91
N ALA A 95 1.83 -44.02 -21.14
CA ALA A 95 0.64 -44.60 -21.76
C ALA A 95 0.17 -43.66 -22.87
#